data_AF-A0AAV4IIJ6-F1
#
_entry.id   AF-A0AAV4IIJ6-F1
#
_cell.length_a   1.000
_cell.length_b   1.000
_cell.length_c   1.000
_cell.angle_alpha   90.00
_cell.angle_beta   90.00
_cell.angle_gamma   90.00
#
_symmetry.space_group_name_H-M   'P 1'
#
loop_
_entity.id
_entity.type
_entity.pdbx_description
1 polymer ?
#
loop_
_entity_poly.entity_id
_entity_poly.type
_entity_poly.pdbx_seq_one_letter_code
_entity_poly.pdbx_strand_id
1 'polypeptide(L)'
;MRERQRSSIRQRSRDREMRRTLSYDAPPFYMPSDAPGGSGGGAGSSSASGGAGGGGSSGPDTSGEGAGEERISQYRRQLGERLYPKVRALRPNEICPLFLNRHVLKCILDRRIGWHDLAFMDPVMYESLRSLVEEAETKDANLIFTALDLTFCVELCAEEGGEQVELYPDGAQIEVTAQNVHNYVRKYAEHRMLVVAQKALWNLRLGVFDVIPSNSLDGLTAEDLRLLLNGVGDINVQTLISYTSFNDESGENNERVQRFKRWFWAVVEKMNNFERQDLVYFWTSSPVLPASEEGFQPMPTITIRPADDDHLPTANTCISRLYIPLYSTKAILRTKLLMAITTKAFGFV
;
A
#
# COMPACT_ATOMS: atom_id res chain seq x y z
N MET A 1 -0.56 38.65 18.70
CA MET A 1 -1.03 37.29 19.04
C MET A 1 -1.61 36.55 17.83
N ARG A 2 -2.38 37.21 16.94
CA ARG A 2 -3.02 36.61 15.75
C ARG A 2 -2.06 36.01 14.69
N GLU A 3 -0.87 36.58 14.50
CA GLU A 3 0.15 35.99 13.59
C GLU A 3 0.92 34.81 14.19
N ARG A 4 1.00 34.71 15.53
CA ARG A 4 1.78 33.66 16.21
C ARG A 4 1.10 32.29 16.17
N GLN A 5 -0.23 32.23 16.03
CA GLN A 5 -0.95 30.98 15.83
C GLN A 5 -0.90 30.51 14.37
N ARG A 6 -0.97 31.42 13.40
CA ARG A 6 -0.76 31.10 11.97
C ARG A 6 0.66 30.61 11.68
N SER A 7 1.66 31.15 12.37
CA SER A 7 3.05 30.68 12.23
C SER A 7 3.31 29.34 12.94
N SER A 8 2.60 29.04 14.04
CA SER A 8 2.71 27.76 14.76
C SER A 8 2.33 26.55 13.89
N ILE A 9 1.31 26.69 13.05
CA ILE A 9 0.88 25.65 12.10
C ILE A 9 1.91 25.49 10.96
N ARG A 10 2.45 26.60 10.44
CA ARG A 10 3.49 26.60 9.40
C ARG A 10 4.83 26.03 9.86
N GLN A 11 5.18 26.18 11.12
CA GLN A 11 6.48 25.75 11.65
C GLN A 11 6.52 24.24 11.97
N ARG A 12 5.37 23.64 12.34
CA ARG A 12 5.26 22.19 12.56
C ARG A 12 5.38 21.34 11.28
N SER A 13 5.20 21.95 10.11
CA SER A 13 5.41 21.29 8.81
C SER A 13 6.90 21.07 8.47
N ARG A 14 7.83 21.69 9.21
CA ARG A 14 9.29 21.60 8.94
C ARG A 14 10.01 20.50 9.73
N ASP A 15 9.43 20.01 10.82
CA ASP A 15 10.04 18.95 11.64
C ASP A 15 9.49 17.58 11.24
N ARG A 16 9.85 17.15 10.03
CA ARG A 16 9.67 15.76 9.58
C ARG A 16 10.76 14.87 10.21
N GLU A 17 10.56 14.43 11.46
CA GLU A 17 11.19 13.19 11.92
C GLU A 17 10.50 12.54 13.14
N MET A 18 9.73 11.49 12.86
CA MET A 18 9.89 10.11 13.35
C MET A 18 8.56 9.40 13.09
N ARG A 19 8.56 8.41 12.20
CA ARG A 19 7.46 7.47 12.02
C ARG A 19 7.17 6.80 13.35
N ARG A 20 6.21 7.31 14.10
CA ARG A 20 5.45 6.48 15.04
C ARG A 20 4.53 5.63 14.18
N THR A 21 4.75 4.33 14.19
CA THR A 21 3.80 3.33 13.70
C THR A 21 2.46 3.62 14.37
N LEU A 22 1.51 4.12 13.58
CA LEU A 22 0.12 4.28 14.01
C LEU A 22 -0.38 2.94 14.52
N SER A 23 -0.85 2.92 15.77
CA SER A 23 -1.54 1.78 16.35
C SER A 23 -2.76 1.45 15.48
N TYR A 24 -2.87 0.20 15.04
CA TYR A 24 -3.95 -0.27 14.17
C TYR A 24 -5.33 -0.29 14.85
N ASP A 25 -5.40 -0.01 16.16
CA ASP A 25 -6.60 -0.17 16.98
C ASP A 25 -7.23 1.17 17.41
N ALA A 26 -7.40 2.11 16.48
CA ALA A 26 -8.33 3.20 16.73
C ALA A 26 -9.76 2.68 16.46
N PRO A 27 -10.66 2.61 17.47
CA PRO A 27 -12.02 2.19 17.23
C PRO A 27 -12.69 3.11 16.21
N PRO A 28 -13.43 2.57 15.22
CA PRO A 28 -14.07 3.38 14.19
C PRO A 28 -15.12 4.30 14.82
N PHE A 29 -14.94 5.61 14.62
CA PHE A 29 -15.97 6.60 14.91
C PHE A 29 -16.94 6.64 13.72
N TYR A 30 -18.22 6.38 13.99
CA TYR A 30 -19.27 6.39 12.96
C TYR A 30 -20.02 7.71 12.99
N MET A 31 -20.16 8.35 11.82
CA MET A 31 -21.00 9.54 11.68
C MET A 31 -22.48 9.14 11.70
N PRO A 32 -23.40 9.95 12.27
CA PRO A 32 -24.83 9.63 12.38
C PRO A 32 -25.57 9.32 11.06
N SER A 33 -24.93 9.54 9.90
CA SER A 33 -25.49 9.20 8.57
C SER A 33 -24.99 7.87 8.00
N ASP A 34 -24.05 7.18 8.65
CA ASP A 34 -23.53 5.87 8.23
C ASP A 34 -24.32 4.68 8.84
N ALA A 35 -25.41 4.96 9.57
CA ALA A 35 -26.34 3.92 10.00
C ALA A 35 -27.17 3.44 8.79
N PRO A 36 -27.19 2.13 8.46
CA PRO A 36 -28.02 1.62 7.38
C PRO A 36 -29.49 1.79 7.76
N GLY A 37 -30.13 2.83 7.21
CA GLY A 37 -31.55 3.09 7.37
C GLY A 37 -32.39 2.02 6.69
N GLY A 38 -33.03 1.18 7.49
CA GLY A 38 -34.07 0.26 7.05
C GLY A 38 -35.44 0.95 7.02
N SER A 39 -36.09 0.91 5.85
CA SER A 39 -37.55 0.93 5.57
C SER A 39 -37.68 1.27 4.07
N GLY A 40 -38.40 0.53 3.23
CA GLY A 40 -39.72 -0.05 3.42
C GLY A 40 -40.67 0.70 2.48
N GLY A 41 -41.02 0.12 1.34
CA GLY A 41 -42.00 0.72 0.41
C GLY A 41 -41.96 0.09 -0.97
N GLY A 42 -42.79 -0.93 -1.18
CA GLY A 42 -43.07 -1.46 -2.52
C GLY A 42 -44.23 -0.74 -3.19
N ALA A 43 -44.22 -0.72 -4.53
CA ALA A 43 -45.36 -0.95 -5.41
C ALA A 43 -44.98 -0.68 -6.89
N GLY A 44 -45.44 -1.56 -7.79
CA GLY A 44 -45.91 -1.17 -9.12
C GLY A 44 -45.06 -1.57 -10.34
N SER A 45 -45.42 -2.72 -10.95
CA SER A 45 -45.71 -2.97 -12.40
C SER A 45 -45.01 -2.09 -13.47
N SER A 46 -44.53 -2.57 -14.62
CA SER A 46 -45.00 -3.64 -15.51
C SER A 46 -43.97 -3.92 -16.64
N SER A 47 -44.05 -5.13 -17.18
CA SER A 47 -43.31 -5.75 -18.28
C SER A 47 -43.65 -5.27 -19.70
N ALA A 48 -42.79 -5.68 -20.64
CA ALA A 48 -43.01 -5.95 -22.09
C ALA A 48 -42.90 -4.72 -23.04
N SER A 49 -41.83 -4.55 -23.83
CA SER A 49 -41.34 -5.30 -25.01
C SER A 49 -41.91 -4.79 -26.35
N GLY A 50 -41.03 -4.50 -27.30
CA GLY A 50 -41.33 -4.60 -28.73
C GLY A 50 -40.92 -3.39 -29.58
N GLY A 51 -40.22 -3.67 -30.69
CA GLY A 51 -40.30 -2.82 -31.89
C GLY A 51 -38.98 -2.40 -32.53
N ALA A 52 -38.49 -3.22 -33.45
CA ALA A 52 -37.46 -2.87 -34.43
C ALA A 52 -38.05 -2.01 -35.57
N GLY A 53 -37.20 -1.22 -36.25
CA GLY A 53 -37.50 -0.63 -37.56
C GLY A 53 -36.59 0.54 -37.92
N GLY A 54 -35.73 0.37 -38.92
CA GLY A 54 -34.81 1.40 -39.42
C GLY A 54 -35.32 2.18 -40.63
N GLY A 55 -34.53 3.19 -41.03
CA GLY A 55 -34.48 3.70 -42.41
C GLY A 55 -34.61 5.23 -42.61
N GLY A 56 -33.47 5.93 -42.69
CA GLY A 56 -33.16 6.94 -43.73
C GLY A 56 -33.66 8.39 -43.61
N SER A 57 -32.74 9.35 -43.42
CA SER A 57 -32.23 10.28 -44.48
C SER A 57 -31.87 11.70 -43.99
N SER A 58 -30.74 12.21 -44.53
CA SER A 58 -30.31 13.62 -44.75
C SER A 58 -30.08 14.59 -43.56
N GLY A 59 -28.86 15.17 -43.50
CA GLY A 59 -28.37 16.18 -42.52
C GLY A 59 -28.91 17.62 -42.74
N PRO A 60 -28.27 18.71 -42.24
CA PRO A 60 -26.83 18.88 -41.92
C PRO A 60 -26.47 19.60 -40.58
N ASP A 61 -25.15 19.70 -40.35
CA ASP A 61 -24.37 20.69 -39.55
C ASP A 61 -24.75 21.04 -38.11
N THR A 62 -23.86 20.66 -37.17
CA THR A 62 -23.36 21.57 -36.12
C THR A 62 -21.97 21.14 -35.66
N SER A 63 -21.01 22.05 -35.82
CA SER A 63 -19.69 22.09 -35.20
C SER A 63 -19.72 21.97 -33.67
N GLY A 64 -18.76 21.26 -33.08
CA GLY A 64 -18.43 21.41 -31.65
C GLY A 64 -17.72 20.22 -31.02
N GLU A 65 -16.43 20.41 -30.72
CA GLU A 65 -15.74 19.88 -29.53
C GLU A 65 -15.55 18.37 -29.37
N GLY A 66 -14.33 17.91 -29.64
CA GLY A 66 -13.87 16.56 -29.34
C GLY A 66 -12.38 16.36 -29.60
N ALA A 67 -11.54 17.28 -29.16
CA ALA A 67 -10.08 17.19 -29.32
C ALA A 67 -9.39 17.41 -27.96
N GLY A 68 -9.38 16.38 -27.12
CA GLY A 68 -8.68 16.42 -25.84
C GLY A 68 -8.23 15.07 -25.29
N GLU A 69 -8.71 13.95 -25.84
CA GLU A 69 -8.54 12.64 -25.20
C GLU A 69 -8.35 11.54 -26.23
N GLU A 70 -7.18 11.53 -26.88
CA GLU A 70 -6.62 10.30 -27.44
C GLU A 70 -5.21 10.56 -27.96
N ARG A 71 -4.21 10.04 -27.23
CA ARG A 71 -3.00 9.39 -27.77
C ARG A 71 -2.02 9.17 -26.62
N ILE A 72 -2.07 7.97 -26.06
CA ILE A 72 -0.83 7.36 -25.56
C ILE A 72 0.15 7.44 -26.75
N SER A 73 1.23 8.20 -26.61
CA SER A 73 2.24 8.35 -27.68
C SER A 73 2.60 6.96 -28.21
N GLN A 74 2.67 6.79 -29.54
CA GLN A 74 3.02 5.51 -30.16
C GLN A 74 4.30 4.91 -29.57
N TYR A 75 5.21 5.78 -29.15
CA TYR A 75 6.42 5.44 -28.41
C TYR A 75 6.12 4.67 -27.11
N ARG A 76 5.15 5.12 -26.29
CA ARG A 76 4.77 4.47 -25.04
C ARG A 76 4.08 3.11 -25.27
N ARG A 77 3.26 2.99 -26.31
CA ARG A 77 2.67 1.69 -26.70
C ARG A 77 3.74 0.70 -27.16
N GLN A 78 4.68 1.14 -28.01
CA GLN A 78 5.80 0.31 -28.44
C GLN A 78 6.74 -0.05 -27.28
N LEU A 79 6.92 0.86 -26.31
CA LEU A 79 7.67 0.57 -25.10
C LEU A 79 6.95 -0.51 -24.27
N GLY A 80 5.63 -0.37 -24.09
CA GLY A 80 4.77 -1.37 -23.43
C GLY A 80 4.87 -2.74 -24.10
N GLU A 81 4.66 -2.83 -25.41
CA GLU A 81 4.78 -4.08 -26.20
C GLU A 81 6.18 -4.71 -26.12
N ARG A 82 7.24 -3.91 -25.97
CA ARG A 82 8.62 -4.42 -25.86
C ARG A 82 9.00 -4.81 -24.44
N LEU A 83 8.43 -4.15 -23.44
CA LEU A 83 8.70 -4.39 -22.03
C LEU A 83 7.78 -5.47 -21.46
N TYR A 84 6.52 -5.53 -21.89
CA TYR A 84 5.51 -6.46 -21.38
C TYR A 84 5.94 -7.93 -21.47
N PRO A 85 6.46 -8.45 -22.60
CA PRO A 85 6.97 -9.82 -22.65
C PRO A 85 8.19 -10.03 -21.74
N LYS A 86 9.01 -8.99 -21.53
CA LYS A 86 10.18 -9.05 -20.64
C LYS A 86 9.78 -9.01 -19.16
N VAL A 87 8.79 -8.20 -18.80
CA VAL A 87 8.20 -8.11 -17.45
C VAL A 87 7.40 -9.38 -17.14
N ARG A 88 6.63 -9.89 -18.10
CA ARG A 88 5.94 -11.18 -18.00
C ARG A 88 6.94 -12.35 -17.89
N ALA A 89 8.08 -12.26 -18.56
CA ALA A 89 9.17 -13.24 -18.43
C ALA A 89 9.97 -13.11 -17.12
N LEU A 90 9.90 -11.96 -16.42
CA LEU A 90 10.52 -11.74 -15.10
C LEU A 90 9.80 -12.48 -13.95
N ARG A 91 8.89 -13.40 -14.25
CA ARG A 91 8.07 -14.21 -13.32
C ARG A 91 7.02 -13.40 -12.55
N PRO A 92 5.76 -13.84 -12.52
CA PRO A 92 4.66 -13.10 -11.88
C PRO A 92 4.69 -13.02 -10.34
N ASN A 93 5.69 -13.59 -9.66
CA ASN A 93 5.75 -13.66 -8.19
C ASN A 93 6.93 -12.91 -7.55
N GLU A 94 7.66 -12.09 -8.32
CA GLU A 94 8.59 -11.14 -7.71
C GLU A 94 7.79 -9.98 -7.09
N ILE A 95 7.93 -9.84 -5.77
CA ILE A 95 7.38 -8.72 -5.01
C ILE A 95 7.99 -7.43 -5.60
N CYS A 96 7.15 -6.45 -5.92
CA CYS A 96 7.57 -5.14 -6.40
C CYS A 96 7.19 -4.12 -5.33
N PRO A 97 8.08 -3.82 -4.35
CA PRO A 97 7.73 -2.96 -3.24
C PRO A 97 7.38 -1.55 -3.72
N LEU A 98 6.08 -1.30 -3.83
CA LEU A 98 5.48 -0.02 -4.15
C LEU A 98 4.65 0.40 -2.94
N PHE A 99 5.24 1.28 -2.12
CA PHE A 99 4.61 1.81 -0.92
C PHE A 99 3.59 2.92 -1.28
N LEU A 100 2.52 2.51 -1.96
CA LEU A 100 1.40 3.39 -2.28
C LEU A 100 0.53 3.62 -1.06
N ASN A 101 -0.01 4.83 -0.95
CA ASN A 101 -0.97 5.16 0.10
C ASN A 101 -2.30 4.41 -0.12
N ARG A 102 -3.05 4.18 0.97
CA ARG A 102 -4.28 3.38 0.96
C ARG A 102 -5.31 3.86 -0.07
N HIS A 103 -5.51 5.17 -0.21
CA HIS A 103 -6.46 5.73 -1.18
C HIS A 103 -6.06 5.41 -2.64
N VAL A 104 -4.78 5.35 -2.95
CA VAL A 104 -4.29 4.97 -4.29
C VAL A 104 -4.64 3.53 -4.61
N LEU A 105 -4.43 2.62 -3.66
CA LEU A 105 -4.79 1.20 -3.80
C LEU A 105 -6.30 1.03 -3.95
N LYS A 106 -7.10 1.77 -3.18
CA LYS A 106 -8.55 1.80 -3.34
C LYS A 106 -8.99 2.30 -4.73
N CYS A 107 -8.31 3.31 -5.29
CA CYS A 107 -8.58 3.77 -6.67
C CYS A 107 -8.32 2.67 -7.71
N ILE A 108 -7.21 1.94 -7.57
CA ILE A 108 -6.88 0.82 -8.47
C ILE A 108 -7.93 -0.29 -8.37
N LEU A 109 -8.52 -0.50 -7.19
CA LEU A 109 -9.52 -1.54 -6.94
C LEU A 109 -10.98 -1.09 -7.11
N ASP A 110 -11.22 0.17 -7.48
CA ASP A 110 -12.56 0.78 -7.55
C ASP A 110 -13.34 0.73 -6.23
N ARG A 111 -12.65 0.95 -5.11
CA ARG A 111 -13.24 0.92 -3.76
C ARG A 111 -13.59 2.33 -3.29
N ARG A 112 -14.65 2.43 -2.49
CA ARG A 112 -15.06 3.69 -1.85
C ARG A 112 -13.93 4.22 -0.95
N ILE A 113 -13.55 5.47 -1.19
CA ILE A 113 -12.57 6.20 -0.39
C ILE A 113 -13.32 7.09 0.59
N GLY A 114 -13.01 6.93 1.87
CA GLY A 114 -13.59 7.71 2.96
C GLY A 114 -12.59 8.72 3.51
N TRP A 115 -13.07 9.72 4.25
CA TRP A 115 -12.19 10.73 4.85
C TRP A 115 -11.17 10.13 5.85
N HIS A 116 -11.51 9.00 6.49
CA HIS A 116 -10.58 8.22 7.31
C HIS A 116 -9.33 7.72 6.55
N ASP A 117 -9.41 7.55 5.23
CA ASP A 117 -8.25 7.16 4.43
C ASP A 117 -7.18 8.28 4.39
N LEU A 118 -7.55 9.52 4.72
CA LEU A 118 -6.62 10.63 4.86
C LEU A 118 -5.60 10.37 5.97
N ALA A 119 -5.95 9.66 7.04
CA ALA A 119 -5.01 9.32 8.12
C ALA A 119 -3.79 8.54 7.64
N PHE A 120 -3.94 7.75 6.57
CA PHE A 120 -2.85 6.98 5.96
C PHE A 120 -1.99 7.80 5.00
N MET A 121 -2.45 8.99 4.59
CA MET A 121 -1.74 9.92 3.72
C MET A 121 -1.09 11.04 4.52
N ASP A 122 -1.87 11.70 5.37
CA ASP A 122 -1.49 12.81 6.22
C ASP A 122 -2.21 12.71 7.59
N PRO A 123 -1.57 12.06 8.58
CA PRO A 123 -2.17 11.89 9.90
C PRO A 123 -2.30 13.21 10.66
N VAL A 124 -1.47 14.21 10.36
CA VAL A 124 -1.51 15.52 11.04
C VAL A 124 -2.73 16.30 10.57
N MET A 125 -2.97 16.32 9.26
CA MET A 125 -4.15 16.98 8.70
C MET A 125 -5.43 16.25 9.10
N TYR A 126 -5.43 14.91 9.08
CA TYR A 126 -6.55 14.11 9.57
C TYR A 126 -6.92 14.46 11.01
N GLU A 127 -5.93 14.53 11.91
CA GLU A 127 -6.17 14.89 13.31
C GLU A 127 -6.73 16.31 13.44
N SER A 128 -6.23 17.25 12.63
CA SER A 128 -6.73 18.63 12.62
C SER A 128 -8.20 18.70 12.21
N LEU A 129 -8.59 17.96 11.16
CA LEU A 129 -9.99 17.88 10.72
C LEU A 129 -10.87 17.12 11.72
N ARG A 130 -10.32 16.10 12.39
CA ARG A 130 -11.00 15.37 13.46
C ARG A 130 -11.31 16.29 14.64
N SER A 131 -10.34 17.10 15.07
CA SER A 131 -10.56 18.11 16.11
C SER A 131 -11.63 19.12 15.73
N LEU A 132 -11.68 19.59 14.48
CA LEU A 132 -12.75 20.47 14.01
C LEU A 132 -14.14 19.84 14.14
N VAL A 133 -14.26 18.55 13.85
CA VAL A 133 -15.52 17.81 14.03
C VAL A 133 -15.88 17.71 15.51
N GLU A 134 -14.93 17.39 16.39
CA GLU A 134 -15.17 17.31 17.83
C GLU A 134 -15.58 18.67 18.42
N GLU A 135 -14.93 19.75 17.98
CA GLU A 135 -15.23 21.11 18.41
C GLU A 135 -16.63 21.56 18.00
N ALA A 136 -17.16 21.06 16.88
CA ALA A 136 -18.53 21.34 16.43
C ALA A 136 -19.62 20.78 17.37
N GLU A 137 -19.30 19.78 18.17
CA GLU A 137 -20.21 19.19 19.16
C GLU A 137 -20.19 19.94 20.50
N THR A 138 -19.29 20.92 20.67
CA THR A 138 -19.16 21.70 21.90
C THR A 138 -20.15 22.87 21.95
N LYS A 139 -20.46 23.34 23.17
CA LYS A 139 -21.38 24.48 23.37
C LYS A 139 -20.85 25.80 22.79
N ASP A 140 -19.54 25.92 22.67
CA ASP A 140 -18.86 27.12 22.17
C ASP A 140 -18.53 27.05 20.68
N ALA A 141 -19.04 26.04 19.96
CA ALA A 141 -18.73 25.79 18.55
C ALA A 141 -18.83 27.05 17.68
N ASN A 142 -19.94 27.81 17.77
CA ASN A 142 -20.12 29.01 16.95
C ASN A 142 -18.99 30.05 17.14
N LEU A 143 -18.51 30.25 18.36
CA LEU A 143 -17.41 31.19 18.63
C LEU A 143 -16.08 30.68 18.05
N ILE A 144 -15.85 29.38 18.12
CA ILE A 144 -14.64 28.72 17.59
C ILE A 144 -14.62 28.84 16.06
N PHE A 145 -15.69 28.45 15.37
CA PHE A 145 -15.77 28.50 13.92
C PHE A 145 -15.70 29.92 13.36
N THR A 146 -16.35 30.91 13.99
CA THR A 146 -16.19 32.33 13.62
C THR A 146 -14.75 32.83 13.82
N ALA A 147 -14.04 32.33 14.83
CA ALA A 147 -12.65 32.73 15.08
C ALA A 147 -11.65 32.09 14.09
N LEU A 148 -11.97 30.92 13.56
CA LEU A 148 -11.15 30.21 12.58
C LEU A 148 -11.25 30.81 11.17
N ASP A 149 -12.38 31.45 10.84
CA ASP A 149 -12.61 32.15 9.56
C ASP A 149 -12.33 31.24 8.35
N LEU A 150 -12.88 30.02 8.41
CA LEU A 150 -12.74 29.00 7.37
C LEU A 150 -13.88 29.13 6.36
N THR A 151 -13.53 29.02 5.09
CA THR A 151 -14.46 28.87 3.97
C THR A 151 -14.23 27.52 3.29
N PHE A 152 -15.09 27.14 2.34
CA PHE A 152 -14.92 25.90 1.57
C PHE A 152 -13.88 26.04 0.45
N CYS A 153 -12.69 26.51 0.84
CA CYS A 153 -11.54 26.69 -0.02
C CYS A 153 -10.31 26.02 0.59
N VAL A 154 -9.41 25.57 -0.28
CA VAL A 154 -8.12 24.97 0.12
C VAL A 154 -7.01 25.70 -0.58
N GLU A 155 -6.01 26.11 0.18
CA GLU A 155 -4.77 26.67 -0.35
C GLU A 155 -3.83 25.52 -0.74
N LEU A 156 -3.43 25.49 -2.00
CA LEU A 156 -2.48 24.49 -2.51
C LEU A 156 -1.05 24.90 -2.18
N CYS A 157 -0.16 23.90 -2.00
CA CYS A 157 1.27 24.18 -1.88
C CYS A 157 1.84 24.69 -3.22
N ALA A 158 3.01 25.33 -3.21
CA ALA A 158 3.62 25.90 -4.40
C ALA A 158 3.86 24.86 -5.51
N GLU A 159 4.19 23.63 -5.12
CA GLU A 159 4.39 22.49 -6.02
C GLU A 159 3.07 22.02 -6.67
N GLU A 160 1.93 22.37 -6.07
CA GLU A 160 0.58 22.05 -6.52
C GLU A 160 -0.10 23.25 -7.21
N GLY A 161 0.61 24.37 -7.37
CA GLY A 161 0.13 25.58 -8.05
C GLY A 161 0.05 26.81 -7.15
N GLY A 162 0.09 26.67 -5.82
CA GLY A 162 0.10 27.79 -4.87
C GLY A 162 -1.20 28.61 -4.84
N GLU A 163 -2.25 28.14 -5.53
CA GLU A 163 -3.53 28.84 -5.67
C GLU A 163 -4.56 28.34 -4.65
N GLN A 164 -5.51 29.20 -4.34
CA GLN A 164 -6.68 28.84 -3.55
C GLN A 164 -7.72 28.20 -4.46
N VAL A 165 -8.17 27.00 -4.11
CA VAL A 165 -9.15 26.23 -4.88
C VAL A 165 -10.42 26.04 -4.08
N GLU A 166 -11.56 26.30 -4.71
CA GLU A 166 -12.87 26.07 -4.11
C GLU A 166 -13.22 24.57 -4.11
N LEU A 167 -13.68 24.06 -2.97
CA LEU A 167 -14.05 22.64 -2.80
C LEU A 167 -15.39 22.29 -3.46
N TYR A 168 -16.22 23.30 -3.73
CA TYR A 168 -17.46 23.21 -4.49
C TYR A 168 -17.82 24.60 -5.05
N PRO A 169 -18.78 24.71 -5.99
CA PRO A 169 -19.14 26.00 -6.60
C PRO A 169 -19.53 27.06 -5.57
N ASP A 170 -18.95 28.25 -5.66
CA ASP A 170 -19.15 29.37 -4.72
C ASP A 170 -18.63 29.09 -3.30
N GLY A 171 -17.67 28.17 -3.17
CA GLY A 171 -17.12 27.74 -1.88
C GLY A 171 -16.43 28.87 -1.10
N ALA A 172 -15.91 29.89 -1.79
CA ALA A 172 -15.30 31.06 -1.16
C ALA A 172 -16.31 31.93 -0.40
N GLN A 173 -17.60 31.88 -0.76
CA GLN A 173 -18.65 32.66 -0.12
C GLN A 173 -19.31 31.94 1.06
N ILE A 174 -18.93 30.69 1.30
CA ILE A 174 -19.64 29.85 2.25
C ILE A 174 -18.70 29.51 3.39
N GLU A 175 -19.05 30.04 4.55
CA GLU A 175 -18.33 29.86 5.80
C GLU A 175 -18.57 28.45 6.35
N VAL A 176 -17.51 27.88 6.93
CA VAL A 176 -17.60 26.61 7.64
C VAL A 176 -18.21 26.85 9.02
N THR A 177 -19.32 26.20 9.28
CA THR A 177 -20.06 26.23 10.54
C THR A 177 -20.11 24.85 11.18
N ALA A 178 -20.50 24.78 12.46
CA ALA A 178 -20.69 23.52 13.16
C ALA A 178 -21.66 22.57 12.44
N GLN A 179 -22.65 23.09 11.72
CA GLN A 179 -23.63 22.27 11.00
C GLN A 179 -23.08 21.71 9.68
N ASN A 180 -22.16 22.42 9.00
CA ASN A 180 -21.66 22.04 7.68
C ASN A 180 -20.23 21.46 7.71
N VAL A 181 -19.55 21.46 8.87
CA VAL A 181 -18.17 20.98 9.03
C VAL A 181 -17.97 19.57 8.51
N HIS A 182 -18.94 18.67 8.67
CA HIS A 182 -18.83 17.30 8.18
C HIS A 182 -18.70 17.24 6.64
N ASN A 183 -19.42 18.12 5.93
CA ASN A 183 -19.32 18.25 4.49
C ASN A 183 -17.98 18.87 4.09
N TYR A 184 -17.51 19.87 4.85
CA TYR A 184 -16.19 20.47 4.65
C TYR A 184 -15.08 19.42 4.76
N VAL A 185 -15.05 18.64 5.85
CA VAL A 185 -14.05 17.57 6.06
C VAL A 185 -14.09 16.54 4.95
N ARG A 186 -15.29 16.10 4.54
CA ARG A 186 -15.44 15.14 3.44
C ARG A 186 -14.88 15.67 2.13
N LYS A 187 -15.25 16.91 1.76
CA LYS A 187 -14.83 17.54 0.51
C LYS A 187 -13.35 17.87 0.50
N TYR A 188 -12.81 18.33 1.63
CA TYR A 188 -11.39 18.55 1.82
C TYR A 188 -10.60 17.25 1.58
N ALA A 189 -11.01 16.15 2.25
CA ALA A 189 -10.35 14.86 2.12
C ALA A 189 -10.44 14.30 0.68
N GLU A 190 -11.61 14.40 0.04
CA GLU A 190 -11.83 14.04 -1.36
C GLU A 190 -10.91 14.84 -2.29
N HIS A 191 -10.84 16.16 -2.11
CA HIS A 191 -10.00 17.02 -2.94
C HIS A 191 -8.51 16.64 -2.81
N ARG A 192 -8.00 16.53 -1.58
CA ARG A 192 -6.60 16.20 -1.31
C ARG A 192 -6.19 14.81 -1.80
N MET A 193 -7.05 13.80 -1.66
CA MET A 193 -6.71 12.42 -2.04
C MET A 193 -7.00 12.10 -3.51
N LEU A 194 -8.02 12.71 -4.11
CA LEU A 194 -8.50 12.34 -5.44
C LEU A 194 -8.33 13.44 -6.47
N VAL A 195 -8.86 14.63 -6.23
CA VAL A 195 -8.97 15.68 -7.25
C VAL A 195 -7.58 16.15 -7.70
N VAL A 196 -6.67 16.42 -6.76
CA VAL A 196 -5.31 16.88 -7.06
C VAL A 196 -4.54 15.91 -7.96
N ALA A 197 -4.78 14.60 -7.79
CA ALA A 197 -4.07 13.54 -8.50
C ALA A 197 -4.94 12.77 -9.51
N GLN A 198 -6.13 13.28 -9.87
CA GLN A 198 -7.16 12.50 -10.55
C GLN A 198 -6.67 11.85 -11.85
N LYS A 199 -5.98 12.62 -12.69
CA LYS A 199 -5.40 12.13 -13.96
C LYS A 199 -4.35 11.05 -13.72
N ALA A 200 -3.51 11.19 -12.70
CA ALA A 200 -2.47 10.22 -12.38
C ALA A 200 -3.08 8.91 -11.85
N LEU A 201 -4.07 9.00 -10.95
CA LEU A 201 -4.79 7.85 -10.40
C LEU A 201 -5.54 7.07 -11.50
N TRP A 202 -6.20 7.78 -12.41
CA TRP A 202 -6.89 7.18 -13.55
C TRP A 202 -5.92 6.43 -14.48
N ASN A 203 -4.82 7.08 -14.86
CA ASN A 203 -3.82 6.46 -15.73
C ASN A 203 -3.12 5.27 -15.05
N LEU A 204 -2.89 5.33 -13.73
CA LEU A 204 -2.34 4.22 -12.96
C LEU A 204 -3.28 3.01 -13.00
N ARG A 205 -4.57 3.23 -12.76
CA ARG A 205 -5.60 2.18 -12.86
C ARG A 205 -5.64 1.57 -14.26
N LEU A 206 -5.68 2.39 -15.31
CA LEU A 206 -5.66 1.91 -16.70
C LEU A 206 -4.41 1.08 -16.99
N GLY A 207 -3.23 1.54 -16.58
CA GLY A 207 -1.98 0.82 -16.80
C GLY A 207 -1.91 -0.53 -16.08
N VAL A 208 -2.52 -0.65 -14.90
CA VAL A 208 -2.65 -1.94 -14.19
C VAL A 208 -3.51 -2.90 -15.01
N PHE A 209 -4.73 -2.51 -15.38
CA PHE A 209 -5.68 -3.37 -16.11
C PHE A 209 -5.36 -3.60 -17.60
N ASP A 210 -4.35 -2.90 -18.14
CA ASP A 210 -3.77 -3.22 -19.46
C ASP A 210 -2.94 -4.52 -19.40
N VAL A 211 -2.43 -4.88 -18.21
CA VAL A 211 -1.55 -6.04 -17.99
C VAL A 211 -2.29 -7.20 -17.35
N ILE A 212 -3.17 -6.93 -16.39
CA ILE A 212 -3.92 -7.95 -15.64
C ILE A 212 -5.41 -7.96 -16.01
N PRO A 213 -6.05 -9.14 -16.07
CA PRO A 213 -7.50 -9.22 -16.27
C PRO A 213 -8.28 -8.44 -15.21
N SER A 214 -9.40 -7.82 -15.60
CA SER A 214 -10.21 -6.97 -14.72
C SER A 214 -10.76 -7.71 -13.50
N ASN A 215 -11.04 -9.00 -13.64
CA ASN A 215 -11.57 -9.84 -12.59
C ASN A 215 -10.50 -10.39 -11.63
N SER A 216 -9.21 -10.27 -11.95
CA SER A 216 -8.13 -10.84 -11.12
C SER A 216 -7.98 -10.17 -9.75
N LEU A 217 -8.49 -8.95 -9.60
CA LEU A 217 -8.45 -8.19 -8.34
C LEU A 217 -9.81 -8.11 -7.64
N ASP A 218 -10.81 -8.81 -8.14
CA ASP A 218 -12.15 -8.81 -7.56
C ASP A 218 -12.12 -9.36 -6.13
N GLY A 219 -12.88 -8.71 -5.24
CA GLY A 219 -12.95 -9.10 -3.83
C GLY A 219 -11.75 -8.63 -2.98
N LEU A 220 -10.64 -8.20 -3.59
CA LEU A 220 -9.49 -7.71 -2.82
C LEU A 220 -9.78 -6.38 -2.11
N THR A 221 -9.23 -6.26 -0.91
CA THR A 221 -9.14 -5.01 -0.16
C THR A 221 -7.84 -4.25 -0.51
N ALA A 222 -7.74 -3.00 -0.08
CA ALA A 222 -6.52 -2.21 -0.27
C ALA A 222 -5.33 -2.84 0.48
N GLU A 223 -5.60 -3.47 1.62
CA GLU A 223 -4.63 -4.19 2.44
C GLU A 223 -4.14 -5.45 1.73
N ASP A 224 -5.03 -6.21 1.09
CA ASP A 224 -4.66 -7.39 0.31
C ASP A 224 -3.77 -7.01 -0.88
N LEU A 225 -4.15 -5.98 -1.64
CA LEU A 225 -3.34 -5.51 -2.76
C LEU A 225 -1.97 -4.97 -2.27
N ARG A 226 -1.93 -4.28 -1.13
CA ARG A 226 -0.67 -3.84 -0.51
C ARG A 226 0.22 -5.03 -0.14
N LEU A 227 -0.38 -6.07 0.45
CA LEU A 227 0.29 -7.29 0.83
C LEU A 227 0.85 -8.03 -0.39
N LEU A 228 0.08 -8.13 -1.47
CA LEU A 228 0.54 -8.71 -2.73
C LEU A 228 1.72 -7.93 -3.33
N LEU A 229 1.67 -6.60 -3.30
CA LEU A 229 2.73 -5.75 -3.85
C LEU A 229 4.00 -5.73 -3.00
N ASN A 230 3.87 -5.72 -1.67
CA ASN A 230 4.98 -5.43 -0.76
C ASN A 230 5.42 -6.62 0.10
N GLY A 231 4.67 -7.73 0.10
CA GLY A 231 4.90 -8.84 1.01
C GLY A 231 4.66 -8.49 2.49
N VAL A 232 5.00 -9.43 3.36
CA VAL A 232 4.95 -9.26 4.82
C VAL A 232 6.33 -8.82 5.31
N GLY A 233 6.39 -7.62 5.90
CA GLY A 233 7.61 -7.08 6.51
C GLY A 233 7.94 -7.67 7.87
N ASP A 234 6.96 -8.18 8.62
CA ASP A 234 7.21 -8.89 9.87
C ASP A 234 7.41 -10.38 9.58
N ILE A 235 8.63 -10.88 9.76
CA ILE A 235 9.00 -12.23 9.39
C ILE A 235 8.49 -13.20 10.47
N ASN A 236 7.37 -13.86 10.19
CA ASN A 236 6.87 -14.96 11.01
C ASN A 236 7.75 -16.20 10.81
N VAL A 237 8.50 -16.57 11.85
CA VAL A 237 9.44 -17.69 11.80
C VAL A 237 8.72 -19.02 11.58
N GLN A 238 7.51 -19.21 12.11
CA GLN A 238 6.75 -20.45 11.93
C GLN A 238 6.31 -20.65 10.48
N THR A 239 5.92 -19.55 9.82
CA THR A 239 5.60 -19.55 8.39
C THR A 239 6.85 -19.83 7.54
N LEU A 240 7.99 -19.22 7.89
CA LEU A 240 9.25 -19.51 7.21
C LEU A 240 9.67 -20.98 7.38
N ILE A 241 9.46 -21.55 8.57
CA ILE A 241 9.67 -22.99 8.85
C ILE A 241 8.80 -23.85 7.93
N SER A 242 7.50 -23.56 7.81
CA SER A 242 6.60 -24.38 6.98
C SER A 242 6.97 -24.37 5.51
N TYR A 243 7.62 -23.31 5.03
CA TYR A 243 8.06 -23.19 3.64
C TYR A 243 9.47 -23.70 3.39
N THR A 244 10.22 -24.05 4.44
CA THR A 244 11.62 -24.44 4.31
C THR A 244 11.79 -25.96 4.34
N SER A 245 12.51 -26.49 3.35
CA SER A 245 13.01 -27.88 3.40
C SER A 245 14.51 -27.94 3.67
N PHE A 246 14.97 -29.04 4.28
CA PHE A 246 16.40 -29.27 4.56
C PHE A 246 16.95 -30.41 3.71
N ASN A 247 18.06 -30.15 3.05
CA ASN A 247 18.90 -31.16 2.39
C ASN A 247 20.13 -31.43 3.26
N ASP A 248 20.51 -32.70 3.37
CA ASP A 248 21.67 -33.12 4.15
C ASP A 248 22.77 -33.63 3.22
N GLU A 249 23.90 -32.91 3.19
CA GLU A 249 25.13 -33.27 2.48
C GLU A 249 26.29 -33.44 3.49
N SER A 250 25.99 -33.51 4.79
CA SER A 250 27.01 -33.55 5.84
C SER A 250 27.68 -34.92 6.00
N GLY A 251 26.96 -36.00 5.66
CA GLY A 251 27.41 -37.38 5.87
C GLY A 251 27.43 -37.81 7.34
N GLU A 252 26.77 -37.06 8.23
CA GLU A 252 26.80 -37.25 9.67
C GLU A 252 25.59 -38.04 10.20
N ASN A 253 25.64 -38.47 11.46
CA ASN A 253 24.50 -39.16 12.07
C ASN A 253 23.26 -38.24 12.10
N ASN A 254 22.09 -38.81 11.77
CA ASN A 254 20.79 -38.17 11.77
C ASN A 254 20.51 -37.41 13.09
N GLU A 255 20.88 -37.96 14.24
CA GLU A 255 20.69 -37.26 15.54
C GLU A 255 21.41 -35.91 15.62
N ARG A 256 22.64 -35.84 15.10
CA ARG A 256 23.44 -34.61 15.07
C ARG A 256 22.83 -33.60 14.12
N VAL A 257 22.42 -34.04 12.94
CA VAL A 257 21.76 -33.21 11.92
C VAL A 257 20.43 -32.66 12.45
N GLN A 258 19.60 -33.47 13.10
CA GLN A 258 18.34 -33.02 13.69
C GLN A 258 18.54 -32.02 14.84
N ARG A 259 19.57 -32.22 15.65
CA ARG A 259 19.97 -31.25 16.69
C ARG A 259 20.34 -29.91 16.07
N PHE A 260 21.11 -29.93 14.98
CA PHE A 260 21.49 -28.73 14.26
C PHE A 260 20.30 -27.99 13.64
N LYS A 261 19.36 -28.70 13.01
CA LYS A 261 18.10 -28.12 12.49
C LYS A 261 17.33 -27.37 13.59
N ARG A 262 17.22 -27.96 14.78
CA ARG A 262 16.62 -27.29 15.95
C ARG A 262 17.41 -26.07 16.41
N TRP A 263 18.74 -26.14 16.37
CA TRP A 263 19.58 -24.99 16.72
C TRP A 263 19.39 -23.82 15.76
N PHE A 264 19.32 -24.08 14.45
CA PHE A 264 19.10 -23.06 13.44
C PHE A 264 17.82 -22.28 13.72
N TRP A 265 16.68 -22.96 13.83
CA TRP A 265 15.41 -22.27 14.09
C TRP A 265 15.39 -21.57 15.45
N ALA A 266 15.96 -22.19 16.49
CA ALA A 266 16.06 -21.56 17.81
C ALA A 266 17.08 -20.39 17.87
N VAL A 267 17.88 -20.16 16.82
CA VAL A 267 18.68 -18.94 16.64
C VAL A 267 17.84 -17.89 15.91
N VAL A 268 17.14 -18.26 14.84
CA VAL A 268 16.27 -17.37 14.05
C VAL A 268 15.10 -16.81 14.89
N GLU A 269 14.48 -17.62 15.74
CA GLU A 269 13.43 -17.16 16.67
C GLU A 269 13.93 -16.06 17.62
N LYS A 270 15.21 -16.12 18.01
CA LYS A 270 15.84 -15.13 18.89
C LYS A 270 16.37 -13.89 18.15
N MET A 271 16.24 -13.84 16.83
CA MET A 271 16.57 -12.65 16.05
C MET A 271 15.46 -11.61 16.16
N ASN A 272 15.82 -10.32 16.12
CA ASN A 272 14.85 -9.24 15.95
C ASN A 272 14.34 -9.18 14.51
N ASN A 273 13.29 -8.39 14.23
CA ASN A 273 12.69 -8.38 12.89
C ASN A 273 13.67 -7.90 11.79
N PHE A 274 14.54 -6.93 12.07
CA PHE A 274 15.54 -6.46 11.10
C PHE A 274 16.53 -7.57 10.74
N GLU A 275 17.05 -8.29 11.74
CA GLU A 275 17.93 -9.44 11.53
C GLU A 275 17.23 -10.56 10.73
N ARG A 276 15.94 -10.80 10.96
CA ARG A 276 15.15 -11.77 10.18
C ARG A 276 14.98 -11.32 8.74
N GLN A 277 14.68 -10.04 8.50
CA GLN A 277 14.60 -9.47 7.15
C GLN A 277 15.93 -9.59 6.42
N ASP A 278 17.04 -9.29 7.10
CA ASP A 278 18.39 -9.43 6.54
C ASP A 278 18.72 -10.89 6.22
N LEU A 279 18.30 -11.84 7.05
CA LEU A 279 18.44 -13.27 6.76
C LEU A 279 17.64 -13.70 5.52
N VAL A 280 16.37 -13.31 5.43
CA VAL A 280 15.54 -13.65 4.26
C VAL A 280 16.07 -12.97 3.00
N TYR A 281 16.57 -11.74 3.10
CA TYR A 281 17.24 -11.05 2.01
C TYR A 281 18.52 -11.76 1.59
N PHE A 282 19.37 -12.15 2.53
CA PHE A 282 20.59 -12.91 2.26
C PHE A 282 20.28 -14.23 1.54
N TRP A 283 19.22 -14.91 1.93
CA TRP A 283 18.83 -16.22 1.42
C TRP A 283 18.08 -16.16 0.08
N THR A 284 17.17 -15.20 -0.08
CA THR A 284 16.18 -15.18 -1.18
C THR A 284 16.27 -13.93 -2.05
N SER A 285 17.12 -12.97 -1.71
CA SER A 285 17.20 -11.63 -2.32
C SER A 285 15.93 -10.77 -2.15
N SER A 286 14.98 -11.19 -1.32
CA SER A 286 13.81 -10.41 -0.91
C SER A 286 13.87 -10.13 0.59
N PRO A 287 13.72 -8.89 1.06
CA PRO A 287 13.70 -8.58 2.50
C PRO A 287 12.34 -8.90 3.16
N VAL A 288 11.37 -9.41 2.40
CA VAL A 288 9.99 -9.64 2.83
C VAL A 288 9.52 -11.03 2.42
N LEU A 289 8.62 -11.63 3.20
CA LEU A 289 7.98 -12.88 2.81
C LEU A 289 6.85 -12.60 1.80
N PRO A 290 6.67 -13.43 0.76
CA PRO A 290 5.49 -13.40 -0.07
C PRO A 290 4.20 -13.67 0.74
N ALA A 291 3.07 -13.26 0.19
CA ALA A 291 1.75 -13.45 0.81
C ALA A 291 1.36 -14.94 0.94
N SER A 292 1.90 -15.80 0.08
CA SER A 292 1.61 -17.25 0.02
C SER A 292 2.87 -18.05 -0.33
N GLU A 293 2.81 -19.37 -0.12
CA GLU A 293 3.89 -20.29 -0.50
C GLU A 293 4.18 -20.27 -2.01
N GLU A 294 3.16 -20.09 -2.83
CA GLU A 294 3.28 -20.00 -4.30
C GLU A 294 4.17 -18.83 -4.72
N GLY A 295 4.22 -17.78 -3.88
CA GLY A 295 5.10 -16.63 -4.01
C GLY A 295 6.59 -16.97 -3.96
N PHE A 296 6.97 -18.10 -3.36
CA PHE A 296 8.34 -18.60 -3.42
C PHE A 296 8.56 -19.41 -4.70
N GLN A 297 9.42 -18.89 -5.59
CA GLN A 297 9.82 -19.61 -6.79
C GLN A 297 11.34 -19.56 -6.98
N PRO A 298 12.09 -20.58 -6.51
CA PRO A 298 11.64 -21.83 -5.88
C PRO A 298 11.42 -21.73 -4.37
N MET A 299 10.83 -22.78 -3.77
CA MET A 299 10.69 -22.89 -2.32
C MET A 299 12.05 -22.82 -1.61
N PRO A 300 12.14 -22.12 -0.46
CA PRO A 300 13.40 -21.94 0.24
C PRO A 300 13.94 -23.28 0.76
N THR A 301 15.23 -23.51 0.54
CA THR A 301 15.91 -24.74 0.97
C THR A 301 17.17 -24.43 1.77
N ILE A 302 17.44 -25.23 2.81
CA ILE A 302 18.69 -25.17 3.58
C ILE A 302 19.47 -26.45 3.31
N THR A 303 20.69 -26.33 2.80
CA THR A 303 21.60 -27.45 2.57
C THR A 303 22.67 -27.46 3.63
N ILE A 304 22.67 -28.51 4.45
CA ILE A 304 23.65 -28.71 5.52
C ILE A 304 24.89 -29.34 4.90
N ARG A 305 26.01 -28.62 4.94
CA ARG A 305 27.31 -29.05 4.42
C ARG A 305 28.10 -29.78 5.51
N PRO A 306 29.20 -30.46 5.16
CA PRO A 306 30.10 -31.07 6.13
C PRO A 306 30.51 -30.13 7.27
N ALA A 307 30.92 -30.70 8.40
CA ALA A 307 31.26 -29.93 9.59
C ALA A 307 32.48 -29.03 9.35
N ASP A 308 32.30 -27.74 9.57
CA ASP A 308 33.32 -26.72 9.38
C ASP A 308 32.94 -25.48 10.20
N ASP A 309 33.80 -25.09 11.14
CA ASP A 309 33.56 -23.93 12.03
C ASP A 309 34.18 -22.62 11.50
N ASP A 310 35.01 -22.70 10.46
CA ASP A 310 35.74 -21.56 9.93
C ASP A 310 34.93 -20.86 8.84
N HIS A 311 34.30 -21.61 7.94
CA HIS A 311 33.55 -21.06 6.82
C HIS A 311 32.22 -20.41 7.24
N LEU A 312 31.88 -19.32 6.55
CA LEU A 312 30.60 -18.65 6.70
C LEU A 312 29.51 -19.37 5.90
N PRO A 313 28.23 -19.27 6.30
CA PRO A 313 27.12 -19.67 5.44
C PRO A 313 27.13 -18.87 4.14
N THR A 314 26.70 -19.49 3.05
CA THR A 314 26.56 -18.86 1.73
C THR A 314 25.17 -19.09 1.19
N ALA A 315 24.70 -18.26 0.26
CA ALA A 315 23.39 -18.40 -0.34
C ALA A 315 23.46 -18.30 -1.87
N ASN A 316 22.70 -19.16 -2.54
CA ASN A 316 22.35 -19.01 -3.94
C ASN A 316 20.91 -18.53 -4.01
N THR A 317 20.76 -17.21 -4.15
CA THR A 317 19.47 -16.52 -4.15
C THR A 317 18.61 -16.89 -5.36
N CYS A 318 19.21 -17.15 -6.52
CA CYS A 318 18.51 -17.56 -7.75
C CYS A 318 17.67 -18.83 -7.59
N ILE A 319 18.07 -19.70 -6.65
CA ILE A 319 17.36 -20.94 -6.32
C ILE A 319 16.92 -21.00 -4.86
N SER A 320 16.90 -19.85 -4.17
CA SER A 320 16.49 -19.69 -2.77
C SER A 320 17.13 -20.75 -1.85
N ARG A 321 18.43 -20.99 -2.00
CA ARG A 321 19.16 -22.03 -1.25
C ARG A 321 20.22 -21.42 -0.34
N LEU A 322 20.15 -21.77 0.93
CA LEU A 322 21.12 -21.42 1.96
C LEU A 322 22.01 -22.62 2.25
N TYR A 323 23.31 -22.47 2.07
CA TYR A 323 24.32 -23.47 2.43
C TYR A 323 24.89 -23.14 3.80
N ILE A 324 24.81 -24.08 4.74
CA ILE A 324 25.28 -23.88 6.10
C ILE A 324 26.19 -25.06 6.49
N PRO A 325 27.44 -24.81 6.89
CA PRO A 325 28.27 -25.84 7.51
C PRO A 325 27.64 -26.41 8.78
N LEU A 326 27.88 -27.70 9.05
CA LEU A 326 27.44 -28.33 10.28
C LEU A 326 28.32 -27.90 11.47
N TYR A 327 28.05 -26.71 12.01
CA TYR A 327 28.81 -26.14 13.11
C TYR A 327 28.80 -27.01 14.37
N SER A 328 29.90 -27.00 15.12
CA SER A 328 30.07 -27.79 16.34
C SER A 328 29.18 -27.34 17.50
N THR A 329 28.84 -26.05 17.57
CA THR A 329 28.02 -25.47 18.65
C THR A 329 26.97 -24.48 18.15
N LYS A 330 25.87 -24.34 18.92
CA LYS A 330 24.83 -23.33 18.68
C LYS A 330 25.40 -21.90 18.71
N ALA A 331 26.43 -21.64 19.53
CA ALA A 331 27.05 -20.33 19.63
C ALA A 331 27.78 -19.95 18.34
N ILE A 332 28.57 -20.89 17.78
CA ILE A 332 29.27 -20.69 16.50
C ILE A 332 28.26 -20.46 15.37
N LEU A 333 27.20 -21.28 15.30
CA LEU A 333 26.11 -21.10 14.35
C LEU A 333 25.53 -19.68 14.40
N ARG A 334 25.20 -19.19 15.61
CA ARG A 334 24.66 -17.83 15.77
C ARG A 334 25.64 -16.78 15.27
N THR A 335 26.89 -16.83 15.71
CA THR A 335 27.92 -15.84 15.35
C THR A 335 28.16 -15.83 13.84
N LYS A 336 28.38 -17.00 13.22
CA LYS A 336 28.67 -17.11 11.79
C LYS A 336 27.47 -16.71 10.92
N LEU A 337 26.25 -17.08 11.33
CA LEU A 337 25.04 -16.66 10.62
C LEU A 337 24.85 -15.15 10.67
N LEU A 338 24.97 -14.52 11.85
CA LEU A 338 24.87 -13.06 11.99
C LEU A 338 25.97 -12.33 11.22
N MET A 339 27.20 -12.85 11.22
CA MET A 339 28.28 -12.30 10.41
C MET A 339 27.94 -12.35 8.92
N ALA A 340 27.49 -13.50 8.39
CA ALA A 340 27.18 -13.64 6.97
C ALA A 340 26.08 -12.70 6.49
N ILE A 341 24.99 -12.56 7.24
CA ILE A 341 23.89 -11.63 6.89
C ILE A 341 24.34 -10.17 6.95
N THR A 342 25.20 -9.81 7.92
CA THR A 342 25.67 -8.43 8.10
C THR A 342 26.67 -8.04 7.00
N THR A 343 27.59 -8.94 6.65
CA THR A 343 28.61 -8.69 5.62
C THR A 343 28.05 -8.81 4.20
N LYS A 344 26.80 -9.28 4.04
CA LYS A 344 26.15 -9.54 2.74
C LYS A 344 27.06 -10.35 1.80
N ALA A 345 27.73 -11.36 2.36
CA ALA A 345 28.68 -12.17 1.62
C ALA A 345 27.93 -13.12 0.66
N PHE A 346 27.56 -12.62 -0.52
CA PHE A 346 26.96 -13.43 -1.57
C PHE A 346 28.01 -14.41 -2.09
N GLY A 347 27.82 -15.70 -1.80
CA GLY A 347 28.72 -16.74 -2.29
C GLY A 347 28.40 -17.09 -3.73
N PHE A 348 29.27 -16.69 -4.66
CA PHE A 348 29.33 -17.34 -5.97
C PHE A 348 30.00 -18.70 -5.74
N VAL A 349 29.24 -19.79 -5.93
CA VAL A 349 29.75 -21.17 -5.94
C VAL A 349 30.13 -21.53 -7.37
#